data_AF-A0A3A0D2Z1-F1
#
_entry.id   AF-A0A3A0D2Z1-F1
#
_cell.length_a   1.000
_cell.length_b   1.000
_cell.length_c   1.000
_cell.angle_alpha   90.00
_cell.angle_beta   90.00
_cell.angle_gamma   90.00
#
_symmetry.space_group_name_H-M   'P 1'
#
loop_
_entity.id
_entity.type
_entity.pdbx_description
1 polymer ?
#
loop_
_entity_poly.entity_id
_entity_poly.type
_entity_poly.pdbx_seq_one_letter_code
_entity_poly.pdbx_strand_id
1 'polypeptide(L)' 'MVRVPPGQYEMMLKEPHARPMDFTGRPLRGFVYVDPKGLRTDGALEKWLKRAIAFASSLPAK' A
#
# COMPACT_ATOMS: atom_id res chain seq x y z
N MET A 1 6.26 -0.13 3.98
CA MET A 1 5.88 0.09 2.57
C MET A 1 4.96 -1.03 2.13
N VAL A 2 3.97 -0.74 1.27
CA VAL A 2 2.99 -1.75 0.82
C VAL A 2 2.92 -1.73 -0.70
N ARG A 3 3.01 -2.92 -1.32
CA ARG A 3 2.78 -3.10 -2.76
C ARG A 3 1.28 -3.18 -3.02
N VAL A 4 0.81 -2.45 -4.02
CA VAL A 4 -0.61 -2.29 -4.30
C VAL A 4 -0.91 -2.57 -5.77
N PRO A 5 -2.13 -3.05 -6.09
CA PRO A 5 -2.55 -3.21 -7.48
C PRO A 5 -2.51 -1.85 -8.21
N PRO A 6 -2.02 -1.78 -9.45
CA PRO A 6 -1.99 -0.53 -10.22
C PRO A 6 -3.35 0.16 -10.32
N GLY A 7 -4.44 -0.62 -10.48
CA GLY A 7 -5.81 -0.11 -10.55
C GLY A 7 -6.41 0.35 -9.21
N GLN A 8 -5.79 0.02 -8.08
CA GLN A 8 -6.23 0.47 -6.75
C GLN A 8 -5.32 1.54 -6.14
N TYR A 9 -4.23 1.88 -6.81
CA TYR A 9 -3.23 2.83 -6.33
C TYR A 9 -3.86 4.19 -5.98
N GLU A 10 -4.67 4.76 -6.87
CA GLU A 10 -5.33 6.05 -6.64
C GLU A 10 -6.35 6.00 -5.50
N MET A 11 -7.05 4.88 -5.33
CA MET A 11 -8.00 4.69 -4.24
C MET A 11 -7.27 4.59 -2.90
N MET A 12 -6.15 3.88 -2.85
CA MET A 12 -5.34 3.75 -1.64
C MET A 12 -4.63 5.04 -1.27
N LEU A 13 -4.27 5.90 -2.23
CA LEU A 13 -3.73 7.23 -1.94
C LEU A 13 -4.76 8.18 -1.28
N LYS A 14 -6.06 7.92 -1.44
CA LYS A 14 -7.11 8.67 -0.75
C LYS A 14 -7.32 8.22 0.70
N GLU A 15 -6.71 7.10 1.11
CA GLU A 15 -6.80 6.64 2.48
C GLU A 15 -5.95 7.52 3.41
N PRO A 16 -6.44 7.80 4.64
CA PRO A 16 -5.67 8.54 5.61
C PRO A 16 -4.34 7.83 5.89
N HIS A 17 -3.27 8.62 6.00
CA HIS A 17 -1.90 8.16 6.24
C HIS A 17 -1.25 7.40 5.07
N ALA A 18 -1.89 7.31 3.90
CA ALA A 18 -1.25 6.82 2.69
C ALA A 18 -0.58 7.98 1.94
N ARG A 19 0.65 7.78 1.47
CA ARG A 19 1.35 8.73 0.62
C ARG A 19 2.02 8.03 -0.56
N PRO A 20 2.21 8.72 -1.69
CA PRO A 20 2.91 8.17 -2.85
C PRO A 20 4.30 7.68 -2.45
N MET A 21 4.72 6.55 -3.00
CA MET A 21 6.12 6.12 -2.87
C MET A 21 6.96 6.88 -3.89
N ASP A 22 7.66 7.92 -3.46
CA ASP A 22 8.40 8.86 -4.30
C ASP A 22 9.93 8.78 -4.13
N PHE A 23 10.44 7.60 -3.75
CA PHE A 23 11.86 7.38 -3.43
C PHE A 23 12.85 7.76 -4.54
N THR A 24 12.42 7.74 -5.81
CA THR A 24 13.26 8.07 -6.97
C THR A 24 13.04 9.50 -7.49
N GLY A 25 12.32 10.35 -6.75
CA GLY A 25 11.90 11.68 -7.20
C GLY A 25 10.68 11.67 -8.15
N ARG A 26 10.16 10.48 -8.49
CA ARG A 26 8.89 10.29 -9.21
C ARG A 26 8.02 9.29 -8.45
N PRO A 27 6.70 9.51 -8.33
CA PRO A 27 5.79 8.54 -7.73
C PRO A 27 5.85 7.20 -8.45
N LEU A 28 6.25 6.15 -7.73
CA LEU A 28 6.33 4.80 -8.23
C LEU A 28 4.95 4.16 -8.14
N ARG A 29 4.26 4.11 -9.27
CA ARG A 29 2.92 3.51 -9.37
C ARG A 29 2.98 2.03 -8.96
N GLY A 30 2.13 1.65 -8.01
CA GLY A 30 2.07 0.29 -7.48
C GLY A 30 2.70 0.11 -6.09
N PHE A 31 3.22 1.17 -5.46
CA PHE A 31 3.65 1.12 -4.06
C PHE A 31 3.23 2.37 -3.31
N VAL A 32 2.80 2.20 -2.06
CA VAL A 32 2.43 3.31 -1.17
C VAL A 32 3.24 3.24 0.12
N TYR A 33 3.55 4.41 0.65
CA TYR A 33 4.01 4.55 2.03
C TYR A 33 2.80 4.72 2.94
N VAL A 34 2.82 4.03 4.07
CA VAL A 34 1.86 4.22 5.15
C VAL A 34 2.61 4.90 6.28
N ASP A 35 2.11 6.03 6.72
CA ASP A 35 2.65 6.80 7.83
C ASP A 35 2.53 5.99 9.13
N PRO A 36 3.49 6.06 10.07
CA PRO A 36 3.39 5.36 11.35
C PRO A 36 2.08 5.61 12.10
N LYS A 37 1.46 6.79 11.93
CA LYS A 37 0.15 7.12 12.49
C LYS A 37 -0.98 6.19 11.99
N GLY A 38 -0.89 5.71 10.75
CA GLY A 38 -1.82 4.76 10.15
C GLY A 38 -1.54 3.29 10.48
N LEU A 39 -0.55 3.01 11.33
CA LEU A 39 -0.13 1.66 11.74
C LEU A 39 -0.14 1.48 13.27
N ARG A 40 -0.67 2.44 14.03
CA ARG A 40 -0.60 2.43 15.51
C ARG A 40 -1.49 1.39 16.18
N THR A 41 -2.46 0.83 15.45
CA THR A 41 -3.36 -0.20 15.95
C THR A 41 -3.22 -1.45 15.12
N ASP A 42 -3.41 -2.61 15.78
CA ASP A 42 -3.36 -3.90 15.10
C ASP A 42 -4.39 -3.99 13.97
N GLY A 43 -5.58 -3.42 14.15
CA GLY A 43 -6.60 -3.37 13.10
C GLY A 43 -6.19 -2.53 11.89
N ALA A 44 -5.47 -1.41 12.11
CA ALA A 44 -4.98 -0.59 11.01
C ALA A 44 -3.84 -1.30 10.25
N LEU A 45 -2.92 -1.94 10.99
CA LEU A 45 -1.87 -2.76 10.41
C LEU A 45 -2.45 -3.95 9.63
N GLU A 46 -3.42 -4.67 10.21
CA GLU A 46 -4.07 -5.83 9.61
C GLU A 46 -4.80 -5.45 8.31
N LYS A 47 -5.46 -4.29 8.26
CA LYS A 47 -6.09 -3.77 7.04
C LYS A 47 -5.08 -3.64 5.90
N TRP A 48 -3.90 -3.08 6.16
CA TRP A 48 -2.83 -2.94 5.17
C TRP A 48 -2.21 -4.28 4.80
N LEU A 49 -2.02 -5.19 5.76
CA LEU A 49 -1.51 -6.55 5.52
C LEU A 49 -2.46 -7.36 4.64
N LYS A 50 -3.76 -7.38 4.95
CA LYS A 50 -4.77 -8.10 4.14
C LYS A 50 -4.75 -7.64 2.69
N ARG A 51 -4.64 -6.33 2.45
CA ARG A 51 -4.52 -5.75 1.10
C ARG A 51 -3.24 -6.18 0.40
N ALA A 52 -2.10 -6.13 1.10
CA ALA A 52 -0.81 -6.55 0.56
C ALA A 52 -0.79 -8.04 0.18
N ILE A 53 -1.29 -8.89 1.07
CA ILE A 53 -1.36 -10.34 0.91
C ILE A 53 -2.30 -10.72 -0.23
N ALA A 54 -3.49 -10.09 -0.31
CA ALA A 54 -4.43 -10.34 -1.40
C ALA A 54 -3.80 -10.04 -2.77
N PHE A 55 -3.07 -8.93 -2.89
CA PHE A 55 -2.37 -8.60 -4.12
C PHE A 55 -1.21 -9.57 -4.40
N ALA A 56 -0.36 -9.85 -3.41
CA ALA A 56 0.76 -10.78 -3.56
C ALA A 56 0.30 -12.18 -3.99
N SER A 57 -0.85 -12.64 -3.47
CA SER A 57 -1.45 -13.94 -3.81
C SER A 57 -2.07 -13.97 -5.20
N SER A 58 -2.44 -12.81 -5.75
CA SER A 58 -2.95 -12.71 -7.14
C SER A 58 -1.86 -12.72 -8.20
N LEU A 59 -0.60 -12.52 -7.81
CA LEU A 59 0.52 -12.57 -8.75
C LEU A 59 0.79 -14.02 -9.14
N PRO A 60 1.12 -14.29 -10.42
CA PRO A 60 1.50 -15.63 -10.83
C PRO A 60 2.67 -16.11 -9.99
N ALA A 61 2.61 -17.38 -9.57
CA ALA A 61 3.72 -18.05 -8.91
C ALA A 61 4.95 -17.95 -9.82
N LYS A 62 6.07 -17.61 -9.21
CA LYS A 62 7.35 -17.46 -9.91
C LYS A 62 7.91 -18.81 -10.31
#